data_AF-A0A0G3XI25-F1
#
_entry.id   AF-A0A0G3XI25-F1
#
_cell.length_a   1.000
_cell.length_b   1.000
_cell.length_c   1.000
_cell.angle_alpha   90.00
_cell.angle_beta   90.00
_cell.angle_gamma   90.00
#
_symmetry.space_group_name_H-M   'P 1'
#
loop_
_entity.id
_entity.type
_entity.pdbx_description
1 polymer ?
#
loop_
_entity_poly.entity_id
_entity_poly.type
_entity_poly.pdbx_seq_one_letter_code
_entity_poly.pdbx_strand_id
1 'polypeptide(L)'
;MSDTRLRLAPRTWGKLGNKPGEPTPWDQNFETVFHQADAGFPAVIDWLEGLTFEARPGQPRRSRFLPQPSSDVRFGQMVESLTSLAIRSPMTREACVGIAERFRGPLPEWERNSLIAMNMRDMHARAVQAFGVRDKATAILSPDREFVFGDGFYHNLTSPSGAPHAPNILAPLTPRLAVLYARPMQYTVEPRLSEMRFAVRSSLVAKATRTWQLSRIALCSP
;
A
#
# COMPACT_ATOMS: atom_id res chain seq x y z
N MET A 1 34.04 -28.09 31.71
CA MET A 1 32.78 -27.37 32.02
C MET A 1 32.90 -25.96 31.48
N SER A 2 32.58 -25.76 30.20
CA SER A 2 32.64 -24.46 29.55
C SER A 2 31.59 -24.43 28.44
N ASP A 3 30.44 -23.81 28.67
CA ASP A 3 29.48 -23.48 27.61
C ASP A 3 28.94 -22.06 27.87
N THR A 4 29.76 -21.07 27.52
CA THR A 4 29.32 -19.66 27.47
C THR A 4 28.67 -19.44 26.13
N ARG A 5 27.40 -19.81 26.02
CA ARG A 5 26.55 -19.43 24.88
C ARG A 5 26.49 -17.90 24.81
N LEU A 6 27.21 -17.34 23.84
CA LEU A 6 26.99 -16.01 23.29
C LEU A 6 25.53 -15.95 22.80
N ARG A 7 24.61 -15.57 23.70
CA ARG A 7 23.27 -15.12 23.34
C ARG A 7 23.45 -13.79 22.63
N LEU A 8 23.60 -13.84 21.31
CA LEU A 8 23.40 -12.68 20.44
C LEU A 8 22.03 -12.11 20.79
N ALA A 9 22.02 -10.90 21.37
CA ALA A 9 20.80 -10.17 21.60
C ALA A 9 20.02 -10.06 20.28
N PRO A 10 18.69 -10.20 20.28
CA PRO A 10 17.90 -10.07 19.07
C PRO A 10 18.25 -8.71 18.43
N ARG A 11 18.64 -8.73 17.16
CA ARG A 11 18.86 -7.52 16.36
C ARG A 11 17.51 -6.80 16.27
N THR A 12 17.24 -5.94 17.24
CA THR A 12 16.07 -5.08 17.25
C THR A 12 16.30 -3.99 16.23
N TRP A 13 15.53 -4.05 15.15
CA TRP A 13 15.44 -2.98 14.17
C TRP A 13 14.90 -1.72 14.88
N GLY A 14 15.55 -0.57 14.70
CA GLY A 14 15.11 0.71 15.30
C GLY A 14 15.87 1.20 16.53
N LYS A 15 17.12 0.76 16.72
CA LYS A 15 17.99 1.29 17.75
C LYS A 15 18.74 2.54 17.25
N LEU A 16 18.59 3.66 17.94
CA LEU A 16 19.31 4.93 17.68
C LEU A 16 20.46 5.17 18.66
N GLY A 17 20.53 4.39 19.74
CA GLY A 17 21.65 4.45 20.69
C GLY A 17 22.93 3.82 20.16
N ASN A 18 24.04 4.57 20.19
CA ASN A 18 25.39 4.10 19.85
C ASN A 18 25.98 3.09 20.84
N LYS A 19 25.32 2.82 21.98
CA LYS A 19 25.78 1.86 22.99
C LYS A 19 24.89 0.60 23.03
N PRO A 20 25.45 -0.61 22.99
CA PRO A 20 24.71 -1.83 23.28
C PRO A 20 24.10 -1.77 24.70
N GLY A 21 22.82 -2.11 24.84
CA GLY A 21 22.15 -2.19 26.16
C GLY A 21 21.48 -0.92 26.73
N GLU A 22 21.85 0.30 26.32
CA GLU A 22 21.13 1.51 26.75
C GLU A 22 19.92 1.75 25.84
N PRO A 23 18.67 1.76 26.36
CA PRO A 23 17.49 2.16 25.59
C PRO A 23 17.47 3.69 25.44
N THR A 24 17.50 4.19 24.21
CA THR A 24 17.20 5.61 23.96
C THR A 24 15.69 5.83 23.85
N PRO A 25 15.17 7.04 24.12
CA PRO A 25 13.75 7.38 23.87
C PRO A 25 13.29 7.13 22.42
N TRP A 26 14.25 6.98 21.52
CA TRP A 26 14.05 6.73 20.10
C TRP A 26 14.18 5.25 19.72
N ASP A 27 14.56 4.38 20.67
CA ASP A 27 14.60 2.93 20.46
C ASP A 27 13.17 2.41 20.51
N GLN A 28 12.57 2.16 19.34
CA GLN A 28 11.18 1.72 19.24
C GLN A 28 11.06 0.51 18.32
N ASN A 29 10.34 -0.52 18.78
CA ASN A 29 9.97 -1.67 17.95
C ASN A 29 8.77 -1.29 17.07
N PHE A 30 9.02 -1.00 15.80
CA PHE A 30 8.00 -0.58 14.83
C PHE A 30 7.36 -1.75 14.07
N GLU A 31 7.93 -2.94 14.15
CA GLU A 31 7.41 -4.15 13.49
C GLU A 31 5.98 -4.49 13.96
N THR A 32 5.63 -4.16 15.20
CA THR A 32 4.29 -4.40 15.76
C THR A 32 3.20 -3.64 15.01
N VAL A 33 3.48 -2.42 14.55
CA VAL A 33 2.52 -1.59 13.80
C VAL A 33 2.23 -2.21 12.43
N PHE A 34 3.28 -2.64 11.72
CA PHE A 34 3.14 -3.27 10.41
C PHE A 34 2.58 -4.69 10.51
N HIS A 35 2.94 -5.44 11.56
CA HIS A 35 2.40 -6.77 11.82
C HIS A 35 0.88 -6.74 12.02
N GLN A 36 0.35 -5.70 12.68
CA GLN A 36 -1.08 -5.56 12.87
C GLN A 36 -1.81 -5.30 11.54
N ALA A 37 -1.27 -4.40 10.69
CA ALA A 37 -1.81 -4.14 9.36
C ALA A 37 -1.72 -5.36 8.43
N ASP A 38 -0.65 -6.15 8.56
CA ASP A 38 -0.39 -7.32 7.74
C ASP A 38 -1.24 -8.54 8.13
N ALA A 39 -1.55 -8.67 9.42
CA ALA A 39 -2.44 -9.73 9.91
C ALA A 39 -3.85 -9.64 9.29
N GLY A 40 -4.24 -8.47 8.78
CA GLY A 40 -5.50 -8.26 8.08
C GLY A 40 -5.54 -8.76 6.63
N PHE A 41 -4.39 -8.98 5.98
CA PHE A 41 -4.35 -9.31 4.54
C PHE A 41 -5.13 -10.57 4.17
N PRO A 42 -5.02 -11.71 4.88
CA PRO A 42 -5.76 -12.92 4.52
C PRO A 42 -7.28 -12.67 4.47
N ALA A 43 -7.82 -12.00 5.49
CA ALA A 43 -9.25 -11.67 5.54
C ALA A 43 -9.68 -10.71 4.43
N VAL A 44 -8.82 -9.75 4.05
CA VAL A 44 -9.07 -8.83 2.93
C VAL A 44 -9.05 -9.57 1.60
N ILE A 45 -8.08 -10.46 1.38
CA ILE A 45 -7.97 -11.27 0.16
C ILE A 45 -9.20 -12.18 0.02
N ASP A 46 -9.54 -12.94 1.07
CA ASP A 46 -10.70 -13.84 1.07
C ASP A 46 -12.00 -13.08 0.77
N TRP A 47 -12.15 -11.88 1.34
CA TRP A 47 -13.30 -11.02 1.06
C TRP A 47 -13.36 -10.57 -0.40
N LEU A 48 -12.23 -10.13 -0.97
CA LEU A 48 -12.17 -9.62 -2.33
C LEU A 48 -12.31 -10.74 -3.38
N GLU A 49 -11.78 -11.93 -3.10
CA GLU A 49 -11.95 -13.11 -3.95
C GLU A 49 -13.40 -13.63 -3.92
N GLY A 50 -14.11 -13.45 -2.80
CA GLY A 50 -15.53 -13.78 -2.67
C GLY A 50 -16.49 -12.80 -3.36
N LEU A 51 -16.00 -11.72 -3.96
CA LEU A 51 -16.87 -10.79 -4.71
C LEU A 51 -17.42 -11.45 -5.98
N THR A 52 -18.63 -11.06 -6.36
CA THR A 52 -19.20 -11.51 -7.63
C THR A 52 -18.62 -10.69 -8.78
N PHE A 53 -17.80 -11.31 -9.62
CA PHE A 53 -17.18 -10.67 -10.78
C PHE A 53 -17.94 -10.96 -12.09
N GLU A 54 -18.59 -9.95 -12.66
CA GLU A 54 -19.31 -10.07 -13.92
C GLU A 54 -18.44 -9.63 -15.12
N ALA A 55 -18.30 -10.52 -16.12
CA ALA A 55 -17.62 -10.15 -17.36
C ALA A 55 -18.55 -9.30 -18.23
N ARG A 56 -18.22 -8.02 -18.41
CA ARG A 56 -18.92 -7.11 -19.33
C ARG A 56 -18.04 -6.70 -20.52
N PRO A 57 -17.68 -7.64 -21.42
CA PRO A 57 -16.89 -7.32 -22.61
C PRO A 57 -17.68 -6.42 -23.57
N GLY A 58 -17.00 -5.44 -24.18
CA GLY A 58 -17.61 -4.57 -25.20
C GLY A 58 -18.47 -3.41 -24.67
N GLN A 59 -18.85 -3.42 -23.38
CA GLN A 59 -19.54 -2.31 -22.72
C GLN A 59 -18.64 -1.06 -22.59
N PRO A 60 -19.22 0.15 -22.59
CA PRO A 60 -18.51 1.38 -22.25
C PRO A 60 -17.71 1.24 -20.95
N ARG A 61 -16.53 1.86 -20.86
CA ARG A 61 -15.60 1.61 -19.76
C ARG A 61 -16.21 1.78 -18.36
N ARG A 62 -17.18 2.69 -18.22
CA ARG A 62 -17.90 2.99 -16.96
C ARG A 62 -18.85 1.87 -16.54
N SER A 63 -19.62 1.30 -17.47
CA SER A 63 -20.60 0.24 -17.16
C SER A 63 -19.98 -1.13 -16.87
N ARG A 64 -18.64 -1.21 -16.94
CA ARG A 64 -17.84 -2.37 -16.49
C ARG A 64 -17.49 -2.35 -15.00
N PHE A 65 -17.68 -1.21 -14.33
CA PHE A 65 -17.50 -1.12 -12.88
C PHE A 65 -18.82 -1.43 -12.22
N LEU A 66 -18.86 -2.48 -11.42
CA LEU A 66 -20.06 -2.92 -10.75
C LEU A 66 -20.02 -2.57 -9.25
N PRO A 67 -21.05 -1.91 -8.71
CA PRO A 67 -21.15 -1.63 -7.27
C PRO A 67 -21.07 -2.92 -6.46
N GLN A 68 -20.25 -2.91 -5.41
CA GLN A 68 -20.23 -3.96 -4.41
C GLN A 68 -20.48 -3.35 -3.03
N PRO A 69 -21.34 -3.96 -2.19
CA PRO A 69 -21.53 -3.50 -0.83
C PRO A 69 -20.24 -3.73 -0.03
N SER A 70 -19.83 -2.73 0.74
CA SER A 70 -18.67 -2.81 1.62
C SER A 70 -19.00 -2.19 2.97
N SER A 71 -18.67 -2.88 4.07
CA SER A 71 -18.72 -2.29 5.40
C SER A 71 -17.51 -1.39 5.65
N ASP A 72 -17.68 -0.36 6.48
CA ASP A 72 -16.60 0.55 6.86
C ASP A 72 -15.41 -0.18 7.48
N VAL A 73 -15.68 -1.21 8.27
CA VAL A 73 -14.66 -2.02 8.94
C VAL A 73 -13.78 -2.76 7.93
N ARG A 74 -14.39 -3.47 6.97
CA ARG A 74 -13.63 -4.22 5.94
C ARG A 74 -12.88 -3.28 5.01
N PHE A 75 -13.50 -2.16 4.65
CA PHE A 75 -12.85 -1.16 3.81
C PHE A 75 -11.65 -0.52 4.53
N GLY A 76 -11.80 -0.18 5.81
CA GLY A 76 -10.71 0.36 6.63
C GLY A 76 -9.53 -0.61 6.73
N GLN A 77 -9.81 -1.89 7.00
CA GLN A 77 -8.79 -2.95 7.04
C GLN A 77 -8.05 -3.07 5.71
N MET A 78 -8.77 -3.09 4.58
CA MET A 78 -8.15 -3.13 3.25
C MET A 78 -7.24 -1.92 3.01
N VAL A 79 -7.70 -0.72 3.36
CA VAL A 79 -6.92 0.51 3.20
C VAL A 79 -5.65 0.48 4.05
N GLU A 80 -5.76 0.07 5.31
CA GLU A 80 -4.61 -0.05 6.21
C GLU A 80 -3.58 -1.07 5.69
N SER A 81 -4.03 -2.26 5.27
CA SER A 81 -3.15 -3.26 4.66
C SER A 81 -2.46 -2.75 3.39
N LEU A 82 -3.21 -2.12 2.47
CA LEU A 82 -2.63 -1.51 1.26
C LEU A 82 -1.61 -0.41 1.58
N THR A 83 -1.86 0.35 2.64
CA THR A 83 -0.97 1.42 3.11
C THR A 83 0.34 0.84 3.65
N SER A 84 0.26 -0.20 4.49
CA SER A 84 1.43 -0.95 4.99
C SER A 84 2.31 -1.45 3.83
N LEU A 85 1.67 -1.97 2.77
CA LEU A 85 2.37 -2.49 1.60
C LEU A 85 3.06 -1.39 0.78
N ALA A 86 2.34 -0.29 0.50
CA ALA A 86 2.88 0.84 -0.25
C ALA A 86 4.06 1.52 0.48
N ILE A 87 3.98 1.65 1.80
CA ILE A 87 5.03 2.31 2.59
C ILE A 87 6.29 1.47 2.69
N ARG A 88 6.15 0.13 2.69
CA ARG A 88 7.30 -0.79 2.68
C ARG A 88 7.86 -1.05 1.29
N SER A 89 7.37 -0.37 0.25
CA SER A 89 7.92 -0.50 -1.09
C SER A 89 9.40 -0.04 -1.13
N PRO A 90 10.23 -0.66 -1.99
CA PRO A 90 11.61 -0.22 -2.17
C PRO A 90 11.73 1.26 -2.52
N MET A 91 10.79 1.80 -3.32
CA MET A 91 10.77 3.21 -3.69
C MET A 91 10.57 4.13 -2.47
N THR A 92 9.64 3.79 -1.57
CA THR A 92 9.40 4.57 -0.35
C THR A 92 10.60 4.50 0.58
N ARG A 93 11.22 3.33 0.69
CA ARG A 93 12.42 3.12 1.51
C ARG A 93 13.56 4.05 1.11
N GLU A 94 13.83 4.17 -0.19
CA GLU A 94 14.84 5.09 -0.71
C GLU A 94 14.45 6.56 -0.53
N ALA A 95 13.17 6.90 -0.71
CA ALA A 95 12.67 8.25 -0.48
C ALA A 95 12.81 8.71 0.99
N CYS A 96 12.74 7.78 1.95
CA CYS A 96 12.89 8.09 3.38
C CYS A 96 14.28 8.63 3.76
N VAL A 97 15.32 8.30 3.00
CA VAL A 97 16.69 8.76 3.28
C VAL A 97 17.24 9.73 2.24
N GLY A 98 16.63 9.77 1.05
CA GLY A 98 17.13 10.58 -0.06
C GLY A 98 17.35 12.05 0.26
N ILE A 99 16.51 12.67 1.10
CA ILE A 99 16.71 14.06 1.53
C ILE A 99 17.94 14.20 2.43
N ALA A 100 18.08 13.32 3.42
CA ALA A 100 19.19 13.37 4.38
C ALA A 100 20.53 13.11 3.68
N GLU A 101 20.59 12.10 2.81
CA GLU A 101 21.79 11.77 2.03
C GLU A 101 22.15 12.86 1.03
N ARG A 102 21.15 13.57 0.46
CA ARG A 102 21.39 14.70 -0.44
C ARG A 102 22.09 15.88 0.25
N PHE A 103 21.76 16.16 1.52
CA PHE A 103 22.34 17.29 2.25
C PHE A 103 23.61 16.94 3.03
N ARG A 104 23.73 15.71 3.55
CA ARG A 104 24.84 15.29 4.41
C ARG A 104 25.86 14.38 3.72
N GLY A 105 25.51 13.78 2.58
CA GLY A 105 26.27 12.72 1.95
C GLY A 105 25.86 11.32 2.46
N PRO A 106 26.55 10.25 2.00
CA PRO A 106 26.19 8.87 2.34
C PRO A 106 26.19 8.63 3.85
N LEU A 107 25.09 8.07 4.35
CA LEU A 107 24.94 7.77 5.76
C LEU A 107 25.48 6.36 6.10
N PRO A 108 26.06 6.16 7.29
CA PRO A 108 26.36 4.83 7.80
C PRO A 108 25.11 3.94 7.81
N GLU A 109 25.27 2.64 7.51
CA GLU A 109 24.15 1.70 7.36
C GLU A 109 23.19 1.67 8.56
N TRP A 110 23.73 1.72 9.77
CA TRP A 110 22.93 1.72 11.01
C TRP A 110 22.05 2.99 11.10
N GLU A 111 22.62 4.15 10.82
CA GLU A 111 21.93 5.45 10.88
C GLU A 111 20.88 5.54 9.78
N ARG A 112 21.25 5.09 8.58
CA ARG A 112 20.35 5.00 7.42
C ARG A 112 19.12 4.15 7.74
N ASN A 113 19.32 2.93 8.24
CA ASN A 113 18.21 2.02 8.56
C ASN A 113 17.32 2.56 9.68
N SER A 114 17.89 3.25 10.68
CA SER A 114 17.11 3.88 11.75
C SER A 114 16.26 5.06 11.25
N LEU A 115 16.81 5.90 10.37
CA LEU A 115 16.05 7.00 9.75
C LEU A 115 14.93 6.48 8.84
N ILE A 116 15.20 5.43 8.05
CA ILE A 116 14.19 4.76 7.24
C ILE A 116 13.03 4.30 8.12
N ALA A 117 13.33 3.59 9.21
CA ALA A 117 12.32 3.05 10.10
C ALA A 117 11.43 4.15 10.71
N MET A 118 12.05 5.23 11.21
CA MET A 118 11.34 6.36 11.79
C MET A 118 10.41 7.03 10.77
N ASN A 119 10.94 7.33 9.58
CA ASN A 119 10.19 7.97 8.51
C ASN A 119 9.04 7.09 7.99
N MET A 120 9.26 5.78 7.84
CA MET A 120 8.21 4.85 7.41
C MET A 120 7.07 4.74 8.43
N ARG A 121 7.39 4.71 9.73
CA ARG A 121 6.37 4.70 10.79
C ARG A 121 5.52 5.97 10.76
N ASP A 122 6.16 7.12 10.71
CA ASP A 122 5.45 8.41 10.69
C ASP A 122 4.60 8.53 9.42
N MET A 123 5.13 8.07 8.29
CA MET A 123 4.38 7.99 7.04
C MET A 123 3.17 7.08 7.16
N HIS A 124 3.28 5.94 7.84
CA HIS A 124 2.15 5.02 8.06
C HIS A 124 1.07 5.64 8.92
N ALA A 125 1.44 6.18 10.08
CA ALA A 125 0.49 6.85 10.96
C ALA A 125 -0.24 7.99 10.24
N ARG A 126 0.49 8.81 9.48
CA ARG A 126 -0.10 9.92 8.71
C ARG A 126 -0.94 9.44 7.55
N ALA A 127 -0.52 8.42 6.82
CA ALA A 127 -1.28 7.88 5.70
C ALA A 127 -2.59 7.25 6.19
N VAL A 128 -2.57 6.43 7.25
CA VAL A 128 -3.78 5.84 7.85
C VAL A 128 -4.72 6.92 8.37
N GLN A 129 -4.21 8.00 8.99
CA GLN A 129 -5.03 9.13 9.42
C GLN A 129 -5.58 9.95 8.24
N ALA A 130 -4.78 10.12 7.19
CA ALA A 130 -5.18 10.88 6.02
C ALA A 130 -6.20 10.12 5.20
N PHE A 131 -6.08 8.79 5.12
CA PHE A 131 -6.99 7.91 4.40
C PHE A 131 -8.28 7.77 5.22
N GLY A 132 -9.42 7.67 4.55
CA GLY A 132 -10.69 7.83 5.24
C GLY A 132 -11.87 7.20 4.53
N VAL A 133 -13.03 7.38 5.16
CA VAL A 133 -14.32 6.81 4.75
C VAL A 133 -14.78 7.32 3.36
N ARG A 134 -14.19 8.38 2.81
CA ARG A 134 -14.61 9.00 1.54
C ARG A 134 -13.89 8.47 0.30
N ASP A 135 -13.03 7.48 0.47
CA ASP A 135 -12.19 6.96 -0.59
C ASP A 135 -12.89 5.87 -1.40
N LYS A 136 -12.41 5.64 -2.62
CA LYS A 136 -12.94 4.63 -3.53
C LYS A 136 -11.92 3.55 -3.79
N ALA A 137 -12.42 2.32 -3.92
CA ALA A 137 -11.64 1.16 -4.30
C ALA A 137 -12.28 0.42 -5.48
N THR A 138 -11.45 -0.16 -6.32
CA THR A 138 -11.86 -1.12 -7.35
C THR A 138 -11.07 -2.41 -7.18
N ALA A 139 -11.77 -3.52 -6.97
CA ALA A 139 -11.23 -4.86 -7.07
C ALA A 139 -11.18 -5.26 -8.55
N ILE A 140 -9.99 -5.62 -9.02
CA ILE A 140 -9.74 -5.94 -10.41
C ILE A 140 -9.36 -7.42 -10.52
N LEU A 141 -10.20 -8.20 -11.19
CA LEU A 141 -9.94 -9.62 -11.45
C LEU A 141 -9.46 -9.84 -12.88
N SER A 142 -8.36 -10.58 -13.02
CA SER A 142 -7.86 -11.11 -14.28
C SER A 142 -7.90 -12.64 -14.23
N PRO A 143 -8.91 -13.29 -14.85
CA PRO A 143 -9.09 -14.74 -14.74
C PRO A 143 -7.98 -15.54 -15.44
N ASP A 144 -7.54 -15.06 -16.62
CA ASP A 144 -6.71 -15.82 -17.55
C ASP A 144 -5.26 -15.32 -17.62
N ARG A 145 -4.93 -14.27 -16.88
CA ARG A 145 -3.59 -13.63 -16.91
C ARG A 145 -3.20 -13.14 -15.54
N GLU A 146 -1.89 -13.15 -15.31
CA GLU A 146 -1.32 -12.63 -14.09
C GLU A 146 -1.05 -11.13 -14.17
N PHE A 147 -1.19 -10.44 -13.04
CA PHE A 147 -0.76 -9.07 -12.90
C PHE A 147 0.75 -9.01 -12.63
N VAL A 148 1.49 -8.41 -13.56
CA VAL A 148 2.93 -8.17 -13.43
C VAL A 148 3.16 -6.67 -13.27
N PHE A 149 3.68 -6.28 -12.11
CA PHE A 149 4.14 -4.93 -11.81
C PHE A 149 5.65 -4.97 -11.63
N GLY A 150 6.39 -4.18 -12.41
CA GLY A 150 7.86 -4.26 -12.41
C GLY A 150 8.49 -3.95 -11.04
N ASP A 151 7.90 -3.02 -10.31
CA ASP A 151 8.24 -2.61 -8.94
C ASP A 151 7.38 -3.32 -7.87
N GLY A 152 6.47 -4.19 -8.29
CA GLY A 152 5.50 -4.87 -7.43
C GLY A 152 4.24 -4.05 -7.12
N PHE A 153 4.33 -2.72 -7.02
CA PHE A 153 3.22 -1.85 -6.60
C PHE A 153 3.35 -0.45 -7.17
N TYR A 154 2.24 0.14 -7.64
CA TYR A 154 2.20 1.54 -8.00
C TYR A 154 1.56 2.36 -6.87
N HIS A 155 2.24 3.38 -6.36
CA HIS A 155 1.65 4.33 -5.42
C HIS A 155 2.27 5.72 -5.55
N ASN A 156 1.57 6.75 -5.08
CA ASN A 156 2.10 8.12 -5.02
C ASN A 156 2.51 8.58 -3.61
N LEU A 157 2.60 7.65 -2.66
CA LEU A 157 3.16 7.88 -1.32
C LEU A 157 4.69 7.98 -1.40
N THR A 158 5.18 9.15 -1.78
CA THR A 158 6.60 9.38 -2.08
C THR A 158 7.32 10.25 -1.06
N SER A 159 6.59 10.91 -0.15
CA SER A 159 7.18 11.85 0.79
C SER A 159 6.90 11.46 2.25
N PRO A 160 7.95 11.33 3.09
CA PRO A 160 7.76 11.19 4.54
C PRO A 160 7.25 12.47 5.21
N SER A 161 7.37 13.64 4.56
CA SER A 161 6.99 14.92 5.14
C SER A 161 5.48 15.20 5.14
N GLY A 162 4.68 14.46 4.36
CA GLY A 162 3.22 14.63 4.35
C GLY A 162 2.49 13.59 3.50
N ALA A 163 1.28 13.22 3.94
CA ALA A 163 0.41 12.36 3.14
C ALA A 163 -0.12 13.13 1.92
N PRO A 164 -0.18 12.50 0.73
CA PRO A 164 -0.68 13.17 -0.47
C PRO A 164 -2.17 13.52 -0.32
N HIS A 165 -2.58 14.66 -0.88
CA HIS A 165 -3.99 15.08 -0.88
C HIS A 165 -4.90 14.16 -1.70
N ALA A 166 -4.35 13.48 -2.71
CA ALA A 166 -5.05 12.52 -3.55
C ALA A 166 -4.25 11.22 -3.61
N PRO A 167 -4.26 10.39 -2.55
CA PRO A 167 -3.57 9.12 -2.56
C PRO A 167 -4.11 8.22 -3.68
N ASN A 168 -3.19 7.52 -4.33
CA ASN A 168 -3.49 6.51 -5.32
C ASN A 168 -2.55 5.33 -5.10
N ILE A 169 -3.13 4.14 -4.98
CA ILE A 169 -2.42 2.89 -4.76
C ILE A 169 -3.02 1.87 -5.72
N LEU A 170 -2.17 1.19 -6.48
CA LEU A 170 -2.53 0.04 -7.29
C LEU A 170 -1.61 -1.10 -6.90
N ALA A 171 -2.20 -2.11 -6.26
CA ALA A 171 -1.46 -3.22 -5.68
C ALA A 171 -1.99 -4.57 -6.16
N PRO A 172 -1.14 -5.47 -6.69
CA PRO A 172 -1.47 -6.88 -6.80
C PRO A 172 -1.59 -7.47 -5.38
N LEU A 173 -2.72 -8.11 -5.08
CA LEU A 173 -2.86 -8.89 -3.85
C LEU A 173 -2.60 -10.37 -4.11
N THR A 174 -3.01 -10.85 -5.28
CA THR A 174 -2.72 -12.20 -5.77
C THR A 174 -2.34 -12.13 -7.25
N PRO A 175 -1.82 -13.20 -7.86
CA PRO A 175 -1.50 -13.18 -9.30
C PRO A 175 -2.70 -12.76 -10.16
N ARG A 176 -3.93 -13.01 -9.73
CA ARG A 176 -5.16 -12.73 -10.49
C ARG A 176 -6.00 -11.59 -9.96
N LEU A 177 -5.67 -11.03 -8.79
CA LEU A 177 -6.43 -9.97 -8.14
C LEU A 177 -5.54 -8.77 -7.86
N ALA A 178 -5.97 -7.60 -8.31
CA ALA A 178 -5.35 -6.33 -7.97
C ALA A 178 -6.39 -5.38 -7.38
N VAL A 179 -5.98 -4.49 -6.48
CA VAL A 179 -6.84 -3.43 -5.94
C VAL A 179 -6.32 -2.08 -6.36
N LEU A 180 -7.20 -1.28 -6.94
CA LEU A 180 -6.98 0.15 -7.17
C LEU A 180 -7.69 0.92 -6.06
N TYR A 181 -6.94 1.66 -5.26
CA TYR A 181 -7.45 2.60 -4.27
C TYR A 181 -7.13 4.03 -4.72
N ALA A 182 -8.13 4.91 -4.65
CA ALA A 182 -7.96 6.32 -4.99
C ALA A 182 -8.90 7.21 -4.18
N ARG A 183 -8.39 8.38 -3.79
CA ARG A 183 -9.21 9.48 -3.28
C ARG A 183 -9.70 10.38 -4.42
N PRO A 184 -11.01 10.46 -4.69
CA PRO A 184 -11.54 11.46 -5.59
C PRO A 184 -11.38 12.87 -4.98
N MET A 185 -11.01 13.86 -5.81
CA MET A 185 -10.84 15.25 -5.34
C MET A 185 -12.18 15.98 -5.15
N GLN A 186 -13.26 15.49 -5.78
CA GLN A 186 -14.61 16.06 -5.69
C GLN A 186 -15.65 14.93 -5.79
N TYR A 187 -16.77 15.10 -5.07
CA TYR A 187 -17.97 14.25 -5.05
C TYR A 187 -17.75 12.75 -4.72
N THR A 188 -18.18 12.33 -3.54
CA THR A 188 -18.25 10.91 -3.17
C THR A 188 -19.64 10.39 -3.53
N VAL A 189 -19.73 9.61 -4.61
CA VAL A 189 -20.97 8.88 -4.97
C VAL A 189 -20.80 7.43 -4.54
N GLU A 190 -21.73 6.90 -3.75
CA GLU A 190 -21.84 5.46 -3.49
C GLU A 190 -22.08 4.73 -4.82
N PRO A 191 -21.48 3.55 -5.05
CA PRO A 191 -20.72 2.70 -4.13
C PRO A 191 -19.26 3.13 -3.91
N ARG A 192 -18.71 2.81 -2.73
CA ARG A 192 -17.26 2.98 -2.44
C ARG A 192 -16.38 1.88 -3.02
N LEU A 193 -16.91 0.66 -3.08
CA LEU A 193 -16.23 -0.47 -3.70
C LEU A 193 -16.89 -0.79 -5.03
N SER A 194 -16.05 -1.01 -6.04
CA SER A 194 -16.48 -1.52 -7.34
C SER A 194 -15.68 -2.76 -7.68
N GLU A 195 -16.26 -3.66 -8.45
CA GLU A 195 -15.53 -4.74 -9.10
C GLU A 195 -15.38 -4.46 -10.59
N MET A 196 -14.28 -4.94 -11.16
CA MET A 196 -14.04 -4.91 -12.58
C MET A 196 -13.31 -6.19 -13.02
N ARG A 197 -13.92 -6.92 -13.94
CA ARG A 197 -13.28 -8.05 -14.60
C ARG A 197 -12.59 -7.66 -15.91
N PHE A 198 -11.32 -8.00 -16.06
CA PHE A 198 -10.60 -7.87 -17.34
C PHE A 198 -10.97 -8.99 -18.30
N ALA A 199 -11.19 -8.64 -19.57
CA ALA A 199 -11.37 -9.59 -20.67
C ALA A 199 -10.09 -9.69 -21.52
N VAL A 200 -9.87 -10.87 -22.11
CA VAL A 200 -8.64 -11.39 -22.74
C VAL A 200 -7.97 -10.50 -23.81
N ARG A 201 -8.61 -9.43 -24.32
CA ARG A 201 -8.10 -8.61 -25.45
C ARG A 201 -7.26 -7.37 -25.09
N SER A 202 -6.72 -7.27 -23.87
CA SER A 202 -5.84 -6.16 -23.48
C SER A 202 -4.48 -6.62 -22.97
N SER A 203 -3.42 -6.31 -23.73
CA SER A 203 -2.03 -6.35 -23.24
C SER A 203 -1.89 -5.43 -22.02
N LEU A 204 -1.40 -5.99 -20.92
CA LEU A 204 -1.64 -5.50 -19.55
C LEU A 204 -0.64 -4.43 -19.08
N VAL A 205 0.53 -4.32 -19.71
CA VAL A 205 1.63 -3.48 -19.19
C VAL A 205 1.46 -1.98 -19.49
N ALA A 206 0.80 -1.61 -20.59
CA ALA A 206 0.57 -0.19 -20.96
C ALA A 206 -0.91 0.25 -20.86
N LYS A 207 -1.85 -0.70 -20.87
CA LYS A 207 -3.28 -0.41 -20.75
C LYS A 207 -3.73 -0.24 -19.31
N ALA A 208 -3.05 -0.81 -18.31
CA ALA A 208 -3.37 -0.52 -16.91
C ALA A 208 -3.23 0.98 -16.64
N THR A 209 -2.11 1.60 -17.04
CA THR A 209 -1.83 3.05 -16.89
C THR A 209 -2.73 3.96 -17.75
N ARG A 210 -3.13 3.54 -18.97
CA ARG A 210 -4.12 4.29 -19.78
C ARG A 210 -5.56 4.07 -19.35
N THR A 211 -5.88 2.92 -18.74
CA THR A 211 -7.17 2.71 -18.08
C THR A 211 -7.19 3.50 -16.78
N TRP A 212 -6.05 3.66 -16.11
CA TRP A 212 -5.81 4.45 -14.89
C TRP A 212 -6.07 5.94 -15.08
N GLN A 213 -5.68 6.55 -16.21
CA GLN A 213 -6.09 7.93 -16.55
C GLN A 213 -7.63 8.10 -16.69
N LEU A 214 -8.34 7.05 -17.07
CA LEU A 214 -9.78 7.09 -17.37
C LEU A 214 -10.64 6.53 -16.23
N SER A 215 -10.11 5.66 -15.36
CA SER A 215 -10.75 5.30 -14.09
C SER A 215 -10.66 6.46 -13.11
N ARG A 216 -9.63 7.31 -13.20
CA ARG A 216 -9.64 8.63 -12.52
C ARG A 216 -10.82 9.49 -12.96
N ILE A 217 -11.21 9.44 -14.24
CA ILE A 217 -12.39 10.13 -14.77
C ILE A 217 -13.71 9.44 -14.36
N ALA A 218 -13.74 8.10 -14.34
CA ALA A 218 -14.93 7.33 -13.95
C ALA A 218 -15.21 7.36 -12.44
N LEU A 219 -14.17 7.47 -11.60
CA LEU A 219 -14.29 7.60 -10.14
C LEU A 219 -14.62 9.05 -9.70
N CYS A 220 -14.41 10.05 -10.58
CA CYS A 220 -14.60 11.48 -10.30
C CYS A 220 -15.73 12.17 -11.10
N SER A 221 -16.55 11.45 -11.86
CA SER A 221 -17.70 12.06 -12.57
C SER A 221 -19.03 11.71 -11.86
N PRO A 222 -20.02 12.63 -11.83
CA PRO A 222 -21.34 12.40 -11.24
C PRO A 222 -22.10 11.27 -11.93
#